data_AF-A0A7W1DBT3-F1
#
_entry.id   AF-A0A7W1DBT3-F1
#
_cell.length_a   1.000
_cell.length_b   1.000
_cell.length_c   1.000
_cell.angle_alpha   90.00
_cell.angle_beta   90.00
_cell.angle_gamma   90.00
#
_symmetry.space_group_name_H-M   'P 1'
#
loop_
_entity.id
_entity.type
_entity.pdbx_description
1 polymer ?
#
loop_
_entity_poly.entity_id
_entity_poly.type
_entity_poly.pdbx_seq_one_letter_code
_entity_poly.pdbx_strand_id
1 'polypeptide(L)' 'MIHFLYLVGFAFFVAVAFGAFTTGSSRERVIYGTKVFAQFIIISLVLAWVFYFIPW' A
#
# COMPACT_ATOMS: atom_id res chain seq x y z
N MET A 1 11.68 -12.91 -2.97
CA MET A 1 11.06 -11.93 -3.87
C MET A 1 9.56 -12.11 -4.06
N ILE A 2 9.02 -13.33 -4.15
CA ILE A 2 7.56 -13.57 -4.33
C ILE A 2 6.67 -12.89 -3.25
N HIS A 3 7.10 -12.88 -1.99
CA HIS A 3 6.38 -12.22 -0.89
C HIS A 3 6.22 -10.70 -1.10
N PHE A 4 7.23 -10.05 -1.67
CA PHE A 4 7.14 -8.63 -2.01
C PHE A 4 6.13 -8.39 -3.13
N LEU A 5 6.08 -9.27 -4.13
CA LEU A 5 5.08 -9.19 -5.20
C LEU A 5 3.65 -9.39 -4.65
N TYR A 6 3.46 -10.29 -3.69
CA TYR A 6 2.17 -10.46 -3.02
C TYR A 6 1.78 -9.23 -2.21
N LEU A 7 2.72 -8.60 -1.50
CA LEU A 7 2.48 -7.32 -0.83
C LEU A 7 2.03 -6.25 -1.82
N VAL A 8 2.75 -6.09 -2.93
CA VAL A 8 2.41 -5.09 -3.96
C VAL A 8 1.04 -5.36 -4.58
N GLY A 9 0.77 -6.61 -4.96
CA GLY A 9 -0.53 -7.00 -5.50
C GLY A 9 -1.68 -6.76 -4.51
N PHE A 10 -1.50 -7.20 -3.26
CA PHE A 10 -2.49 -6.98 -2.21
C PHE A 10 -2.74 -5.49 -1.94
N ALA A 11 -1.66 -4.72 -1.75
CA ALA A 11 -1.75 -3.27 -1.53
C ALA A 11 -2.47 -2.57 -2.68
N PHE A 12 -2.24 -3.01 -3.93
CA PHE A 12 -2.93 -2.48 -5.10
C PHE A 12 -4.43 -2.73 -5.04
N PHE A 13 -4.88 -3.96 -4.76
CA PHE A 13 -6.31 -4.26 -4.66
C PHE A 13 -6.98 -3.49 -3.52
N VAL A 14 -6.32 -3.38 -2.36
CA VAL A 14 -6.82 -2.59 -1.24
C VAL A 14 -6.93 -1.12 -1.61
N ALA A 15 -5.90 -0.55 -2.23
CA ALA A 15 -5.90 0.85 -2.68
C ALA A 15 -7.04 1.13 -3.68
N VAL A 16 -7.29 0.23 -4.62
CA VAL A 16 -8.40 0.34 -5.58
C VAL A 16 -9.75 0.27 -4.86
N ALA A 17 -9.94 -0.71 -3.96
CA ALA A 17 -11.20 -0.86 -3.22
C ALA A 17 -11.50 0.38 -2.36
N PHE A 18 -10.53 0.84 -1.57
CA PHE A 18 -10.67 2.02 -0.73
C PHE A 18 -10.83 3.31 -1.55
N GLY A 19 -10.11 3.44 -2.67
CA GLY A 19 -10.29 4.54 -3.64
C GLY A 19 -11.68 4.55 -4.26
N ALA A 20 -12.26 3.39 -4.56
CA ALA A 20 -13.60 3.27 -5.13
C ALA A 20 -14.70 3.62 -4.10
N PHE A 21 -14.49 3.31 -2.82
CA PHE A 21 -15.44 3.63 -1.75
C PHE A 21 -15.34 5.08 -1.25
N THR A 22 -14.26 5.80 -1.56
CA THR A 22 -14.15 7.20 -1.13
C THR A 22 -15.08 8.11 -1.93
N THR A 23 -15.74 9.02 -1.22
CA THR A 23 -16.59 10.04 -1.82
C THR A 23 -15.75 11.21 -2.33
N GLY A 24 -16.26 11.93 -3.33
CA GLY A 24 -15.57 13.03 -3.97
C GLY A 24 -15.31 12.82 -5.46
N SER A 25 -14.54 13.74 -6.03
CA SER A 25 -14.13 13.75 -7.44
C SER A 25 -13.21 12.58 -7.80
N SER A 26 -13.12 12.24 -9.08
CA SER A 26 -12.20 11.20 -9.56
C SER A 26 -10.76 11.46 -9.16
N ARG A 27 -10.35 12.74 -9.09
CA ARG A 27 -9.03 13.14 -8.63
C ARG A 27 -8.79 12.79 -7.16
N GLU A 28 -9.76 13.09 -6.29
CA GLU A 28 -9.68 12.77 -4.87
C GLU A 28 -9.63 11.26 -4.63
N ARG A 29 -10.41 10.50 -5.39
CA ARG A 29 -10.38 9.03 -5.36
C ARG A 29 -9.01 8.45 -5.70
N VAL A 30 -8.39 8.95 -6.78
CA VAL A 30 -7.06 8.51 -7.20
C VAL A 30 -5.98 8.91 -6.18
N ILE A 31 -6.03 10.14 -5.65
CA ILE A 31 -5.10 10.60 -4.62
C ILE A 31 -5.24 9.74 -3.36
N TYR A 32 -6.47 9.46 -2.93
CA TYR A 32 -6.73 8.65 -1.75
C TYR A 32 -6.23 7.21 -1.94
N GLY A 33 -6.58 6.55 -3.05
CA GLY A 33 -6.09 5.21 -3.36
C GLY A 33 -4.55 5.15 -3.39
N THR A 34 -3.90 6.14 -4.00
CA THR A 34 -2.43 6.24 -4.04
C THR A 34 -1.83 6.36 -2.64
N LYS A 35 -2.45 7.16 -1.75
CA LYS A 35 -2.03 7.27 -0.35
C LYS A 35 -2.16 5.95 0.39
N VAL A 36 -3.28 5.25 0.23
CA VAL A 36 -3.51 3.93 0.83
C VAL A 36 -2.45 2.92 0.36
N PHE A 37 -2.18 2.88 -0.94
CA PHE A 37 -1.13 2.03 -1.51
C PHE A 37 0.23 2.31 -0.87
N ALA A 38 0.64 3.58 -0.87
CA ALA A 38 1.92 4.01 -0.31
C ALA A 38 2.03 3.66 1.19
N GLN A 39 0.97 3.88 1.97
CA GLN A 39 0.94 3.50 3.38
C GLN A 39 1.17 2.00 3.57
N PHE A 40 0.49 1.15 2.81
CA PHE A 40 0.66 -0.30 2.90
C PHE A 40 2.09 -0.74 2.61
N ILE A 41 2.69 -0.21 1.54
CA ILE A 41 4.08 -0.53 1.18
C ILE A 41 5.04 -0.05 2.25
N ILE A 42 4.97 1.23 2.64
CA ILE A 42 5.92 1.84 3.58
C ILE A 42 5.83 1.15 4.95
N ILE A 43 4.63 0.97 5.49
CA ILE A 43 4.45 0.34 6.81
C ILE A 43 4.95 -1.10 6.77
N SER A 44 4.65 -1.86 5.72
CA SER A 44 5.12 -3.23 5.60
C SER A 44 6.63 -3.33 5.48
N LEU A 45 7.28 -2.40 4.77
CA LEU A 45 8.74 -2.32 4.70
C LEU A 45 9.37 -1.94 6.04
N VAL A 46 8.77 -0.98 6.76
CA VAL A 46 9.21 -0.61 8.11
C VAL A 46 9.08 -1.80 9.05
N LEU A 47 7.95 -2.53 9.01
CA LEU A 47 7.75 -3.73 9.83
C LEU A 47 8.75 -4.83 9.45
N ALA A 48 8.98 -5.07 8.17
CA ALA A 48 9.98 -6.02 7.72
C ALA A 48 11.38 -5.66 8.24
N TRP A 49 11.74 -4.38 8.20
CA TRP A 49 13.00 -3.89 8.76
C TRP A 49 13.08 -4.08 10.28
N VAL A 50 12.02 -3.77 11.03
CA VAL A 50 11.99 -3.96 12.50
C VAL A 50 12.09 -5.45 12.86
N PHE A 51 11.32 -6.31 12.20
CA PHE A 51 11.25 -7.73 12.57
C PHE A 51 12.43 -8.56 12.09
N TYR A 52 12.99 -8.24 10.94
CA TYR A 52 14.11 -8.98 10.38
C TYR A 52 15.44 -8.25 10.53
N PHE A 53 15.48 -7.17 11.34
CA PHE A 53 16.60 -6.26 11.62
C PHE A 53 17.71 -6.44 10.59
N ILE A 54 17.53 -5.84 9.42
CA ILE A 54 18.49 -5.94 8.31
C ILE A 54 19.46 -4.77 8.48
N PRO A 55 20.68 -4.96 9.00
CA PRO A 55 21.69 -3.92 9.03
C PRO A 55 22.34 -3.85 7.64
N TRP A 56 21.56 -3.55 6.59
CA TRP A 56 21.91 -3.65 5.15
C TRP A 56 22.26 -5.05 4.61
#